data_AF-A0AAN4PFP2-F1
#
_entry.id   AF-A0AAN4PFP2-F1
#
_cell.length_a   1.000
_cell.length_b   1.000
_cell.length_c   1.000
_cell.angle_alpha   90.00
_cell.angle_beta   90.00
_cell.angle_gamma   90.00
#
_symmetry.space_group_name_H-M   'P 1'
#
loop_
_entity.id
_entity.type
_entity.pdbx_description
1 polymer ?
#
loop_
_entity_poly.entity_id
_entity_poly.type
_entity_poly.pdbx_seq_one_letter_code
_entity_poly.pdbx_strand_id
1 'polypeptide(L)'
;MASSNPEERNSLPAPPPPPPPSNPSSKMSPYVLKLRSAPPNYYYQPPIKPEHTDPFAAPTGPYFFYGTLTDPLMISEILELPEEPKLRPAHIVGYECKMWGQYPALLDSPGSVVEGGAYHVRTTQDAERLAAYETGNYRAEDCLIRYTDGKEPSEDLGYTFKFDGDPRELSEGEFDLKVWLRRMGRHAAAHKLEAAKCEK
;
A
#
# COMPACT_ATOMS: atom_id res chain seq x y z
N MET A 1 63.69 -13.38 63.86
CA MET A 1 62.71 -14.49 63.78
C MET A 1 61.77 -14.22 62.62
N ALA A 2 61.28 -15.29 61.99
CA ALA A 2 60.06 -15.44 61.16
C ALA A 2 59.31 -14.21 60.59
N SER A 3 59.04 -14.28 59.26
CA SER A 3 57.70 -14.19 58.63
C SER A 3 56.87 -12.88 58.68
N SER A 4 56.08 -12.50 57.65
CA SER A 4 55.88 -13.01 56.28
C SER A 4 55.23 -11.93 55.37
N ASN A 5 55.25 -12.15 54.05
CA ASN A 5 54.58 -11.38 52.98
C ASN A 5 53.03 -11.48 53.05
N PRO A 6 52.20 -10.73 52.26
CA PRO A 6 52.47 -9.61 51.32
C PRO A 6 51.78 -8.30 51.83
N GLU A 7 51.33 -7.24 51.12
CA GLU A 7 51.06 -6.81 49.71
C GLU A 7 51.29 -5.26 49.61
N GLU A 8 51.35 -4.53 48.48
CA GLU A 8 51.69 -4.77 47.05
C GLU A 8 51.80 -3.36 46.36
N ARG A 9 52.00 -3.30 45.03
CA ARG A 9 51.80 -2.15 44.09
C ARG A 9 52.46 -0.80 44.41
N ASN A 10 53.77 -0.76 44.14
CA ASN A 10 54.53 0.48 43.93
C ASN A 10 53.96 1.29 42.74
N SER A 11 53.18 2.35 43.00
CA SER A 11 52.55 3.18 41.97
C SER A 11 53.50 4.28 41.46
N LEU A 12 53.98 4.12 40.23
CA LEU A 12 54.78 5.13 39.52
C LEU A 12 53.98 6.44 39.33
N PRO A 13 54.64 7.61 39.32
CA PRO A 13 53.97 8.88 39.02
C PRO A 13 53.39 8.86 37.60
N ALA A 14 52.22 9.47 37.44
CA ALA A 14 51.53 9.54 36.15
C ALA A 14 52.39 10.27 35.09
N PRO A 15 52.35 9.84 33.81
CA PRO A 15 53.05 10.55 32.75
C PRO A 15 52.49 11.97 32.58
N PRO A 16 53.32 12.93 32.13
CA PRO A 16 52.86 14.30 31.87
C PRO A 16 51.76 14.31 30.81
N PRO A 17 50.79 15.26 30.89
CA PRO A 17 49.71 15.36 29.92
C PRO A 17 50.25 15.63 28.51
N PRO A 18 49.55 15.14 27.46
CA PRO A 18 49.96 15.38 26.08
C PRO A 18 49.92 16.87 25.74
N PRO A 19 50.75 17.34 24.77
CA PRO A 19 50.73 18.73 24.33
C PRO A 19 49.35 19.09 23.73
N PRO A 20 48.92 20.37 23.85
CA PRO A 20 47.63 20.81 23.32
C PRO A 20 47.55 20.59 21.80
N PRO A 21 46.38 20.19 21.26
CA PRO A 21 46.26 19.80 19.86
C PRO A 21 46.43 20.98 18.91
N SER A 22 47.36 20.84 17.97
CA SER A 22 47.65 21.84 16.94
C SER A 22 46.45 22.07 16.00
N ASN A 23 45.90 23.28 16.05
CA ASN A 23 44.97 23.89 15.10
C ASN A 23 43.54 23.28 15.05
N PRO A 24 42.49 24.00 15.52
CA PRO A 24 41.13 23.45 15.68
C PRO A 24 40.37 23.17 14.37
N SER A 25 40.88 23.59 13.22
CA SER A 25 40.21 23.42 11.91
C SER A 25 40.15 21.97 11.42
N SER A 26 41.01 21.08 11.92
CA SER A 26 41.16 19.70 11.42
C SER A 26 40.03 18.72 11.80
N LYS A 27 38.92 19.20 12.38
CA LYS A 27 37.74 18.38 12.76
C LYS A 27 36.46 18.73 11.99
N MET A 28 36.57 19.34 10.81
CA MET A 28 35.41 19.51 9.93
C MET A 28 34.87 18.15 9.45
N SER A 29 33.70 17.76 9.95
CA SER A 29 32.98 16.56 9.50
C SER A 29 32.76 16.59 7.97
N PRO A 30 32.80 15.44 7.26
CA PRO A 30 32.51 15.36 5.83
C PRO A 30 31.18 16.00 5.43
N TYR A 31 30.20 16.03 6.35
CA TYR A 31 28.93 16.72 6.17
C TYR A 31 29.10 18.24 6.04
N VAL A 32 29.90 18.87 6.92
CA VAL A 32 30.18 20.31 6.90
C VAL A 32 31.02 20.71 5.67
N LEU A 33 31.88 19.83 5.19
CA LEU A 33 32.59 20.02 3.92
C LEU A 33 31.61 20.00 2.74
N LYS A 34 30.72 18.99 2.65
CA LYS A 34 29.66 18.92 1.62
C LYS A 34 28.77 20.16 1.62
N LEU A 35 28.35 20.64 2.80
CA LEU A 35 27.51 21.84 2.91
C LEU A 35 28.18 23.13 2.40
N ARG A 36 29.51 23.22 2.40
CA ARG A 36 30.23 24.37 1.83
C ARG A 36 30.43 24.31 0.31
N SER A 37 30.39 23.11 -0.28
CA SER A 37 30.49 22.91 -1.73
C SER A 37 29.12 22.72 -2.40
N ALA A 38 28.04 22.66 -1.63
CA ALA A 38 26.67 22.55 -2.15
C ALA A 38 26.15 23.89 -2.69
N PRO A 39 25.34 23.90 -3.77
CA PRO A 39 24.69 25.13 -4.25
C PRO A 39 23.65 25.62 -3.22
N PRO A 40 23.33 26.93 -3.16
CA PRO A 40 22.49 27.51 -2.11
C PRO A 40 21.12 26.83 -1.90
N ASN A 41 20.54 26.25 -2.96
CA ASN A 41 19.24 25.59 -2.92
C ASN A 41 19.26 24.15 -2.35
N TYR A 42 20.43 23.60 -2.00
CA TYR A 42 20.58 22.21 -1.53
C TYR A 42 19.78 21.91 -0.25
N TYR A 43 19.63 22.89 0.64
CA TYR A 43 18.81 22.77 1.86
C TYR A 43 17.30 22.67 1.59
N TYR A 44 16.84 23.08 0.40
CA TYR A 44 15.43 23.14 0.01
C TYR A 44 15.05 22.10 -1.05
N GLN A 45 15.98 21.22 -1.43
CA GLN A 45 15.75 20.13 -2.38
C GLN A 45 15.69 18.78 -1.64
N PRO A 46 14.54 18.09 -1.64
CA PRO A 46 14.45 16.71 -1.18
C PRO A 46 15.49 15.81 -1.89
N PRO A 47 16.18 14.89 -1.19
CA PRO A 47 17.23 14.05 -1.78
C PRO A 47 16.75 13.19 -2.96
N ILE A 48 15.47 12.82 -2.92
CA ILE A 48 14.71 12.26 -4.03
C ILE A 48 13.78 13.39 -4.47
N LYS A 49 13.94 13.88 -5.71
CA LYS A 49 12.82 14.60 -6.34
C LYS A 49 11.67 13.58 -6.40
N PRO A 50 10.45 13.89 -5.91
CA PRO A 50 9.32 13.07 -6.31
C PRO A 50 9.30 13.04 -7.83
N GLU A 51 9.09 11.86 -8.42
CA GLU A 51 8.77 11.81 -9.83
C GLU A 51 7.50 12.63 -10.06
N HIS A 52 7.39 13.27 -11.22
CA HIS A 52 6.38 14.30 -11.45
C HIS A 52 5.02 13.67 -11.81
N THR A 53 4.61 12.69 -11.00
CA THR A 53 3.31 12.02 -11.07
C THR A 53 2.22 13.08 -11.05
N ASP A 54 1.43 13.09 -12.11
CA ASP A 54 0.23 13.94 -12.17
C ASP A 54 -0.73 13.48 -11.05
N PRO A 55 -1.14 14.35 -10.11
CA PRO A 55 -2.06 13.99 -9.04
C PRO A 55 -3.47 13.63 -9.55
N PHE A 56 -3.75 13.81 -10.85
CA PHE A 56 -4.97 13.36 -11.51
C PHE A 56 -4.77 12.07 -12.35
N ALA A 57 -3.55 11.55 -12.48
CA ALA A 57 -3.32 10.27 -13.13
C ALA A 57 -3.76 9.11 -12.22
N ALA A 58 -4.38 8.09 -12.82
CA ALA A 58 -4.74 6.89 -12.10
C ALA A 58 -3.47 6.17 -11.59
N PRO A 59 -3.36 5.86 -10.29
CA PRO A 59 -2.13 5.34 -9.71
C PRO A 59 -1.89 3.87 -10.07
N THR A 60 -0.63 3.43 -10.01
CA THR A 60 -0.25 2.02 -10.19
C THR A 60 0.10 1.37 -8.85
N GLY A 61 0.05 0.04 -8.80
CA GLY A 61 0.34 -0.75 -7.60
C GLY A 61 -0.80 -1.69 -7.18
N PRO A 62 -0.87 -2.07 -5.89
CA PRO A 62 -1.94 -2.90 -5.36
C PRO A 62 -3.30 -2.18 -5.42
N TYR A 63 -4.31 -2.86 -5.96
CA TYR A 63 -5.71 -2.46 -5.93
C TYR A 63 -6.53 -3.51 -5.19
N PHE A 64 -7.40 -3.07 -4.28
CA PHE A 64 -8.45 -3.89 -3.69
C PHE A 64 -9.76 -3.69 -4.46
N PHE A 65 -10.26 -4.78 -5.02
CA PHE A 65 -11.53 -4.85 -5.71
C PHE A 65 -12.58 -5.54 -4.83
N TYR A 66 -13.78 -4.96 -4.85
CA TYR A 66 -15.01 -5.53 -4.32
C TYR A 66 -16.05 -5.60 -5.48
N GLY A 67 -17.24 -6.12 -5.21
CA GLY A 67 -18.33 -6.05 -6.18
C GLY A 67 -18.05 -6.79 -7.50
N THR A 68 -18.43 -6.20 -8.63
CA THR A 68 -18.23 -6.76 -9.98
C THR A 68 -16.77 -7.02 -10.32
N LEU A 69 -15.85 -6.16 -9.86
CA LEU A 69 -14.41 -6.28 -10.12
C LEU A 69 -13.74 -7.44 -9.35
N THR A 70 -14.44 -8.18 -8.50
CA THR A 70 -13.91 -9.43 -7.91
C THR A 70 -13.96 -10.63 -8.85
N ASP A 71 -14.63 -10.52 -10.00
CA ASP A 71 -14.58 -11.51 -11.07
C ASP A 71 -13.36 -11.27 -11.99
N PRO A 72 -12.44 -12.25 -12.13
CA PRO A 72 -11.28 -12.15 -13.01
C PRO A 72 -11.61 -11.71 -14.45
N LEU A 73 -12.71 -12.22 -15.02
CA LEU A 73 -13.01 -11.95 -16.42
C LEU A 73 -13.35 -10.47 -16.66
N MET A 74 -14.10 -9.83 -15.74
CA MET A 74 -14.34 -8.38 -15.78
C MET A 74 -13.02 -7.59 -15.84
N ILE A 75 -12.03 -7.97 -15.02
CA ILE A 75 -10.73 -7.28 -15.01
C ILE A 75 -10.00 -7.51 -16.34
N SER A 76 -9.99 -8.72 -16.90
CA SER A 76 -9.36 -8.96 -18.20
C SER A 76 -10.07 -8.27 -19.37
N GLU A 77 -11.40 -8.10 -19.30
CA GLU A 77 -12.19 -7.34 -20.27
C GLU A 77 -11.90 -5.84 -20.17
N ILE A 78 -11.80 -5.29 -18.95
CA ILE A 78 -11.51 -3.86 -18.72
C ILE A 78 -10.04 -3.51 -19.03
N LEU A 79 -9.10 -4.38 -18.67
CA LEU A 79 -7.66 -4.19 -18.85
C LEU A 79 -7.11 -4.70 -20.18
N GLU A 80 -7.95 -5.28 -21.05
CA GLU A 80 -7.56 -5.89 -22.33
C GLU A 80 -6.48 -6.99 -22.18
N LEU A 81 -6.53 -7.76 -21.07
CA LEU A 81 -5.55 -8.80 -20.74
C LEU A 81 -5.77 -10.08 -21.57
N PRO A 82 -4.70 -10.80 -21.96
CA PRO A 82 -4.80 -12.05 -22.72
C PRO A 82 -5.28 -13.26 -21.89
N GLU A 83 -5.27 -13.17 -20.55
CA GLU A 83 -5.66 -14.25 -19.63
C GLU A 83 -6.41 -13.68 -18.41
N GLU A 84 -7.27 -14.50 -17.77
CA GLU A 84 -7.96 -14.16 -16.51
C GLU A 84 -6.92 -13.91 -15.37
N PRO A 85 -6.85 -12.70 -14.79
CA PRO A 85 -5.91 -12.39 -13.72
C PRO A 85 -6.25 -13.13 -12.41
N LYS A 86 -5.21 -13.48 -11.64
CA LYS A 86 -5.37 -14.12 -10.33
C LYS A 86 -5.36 -13.06 -9.22
N LEU A 87 -6.53 -12.77 -8.66
CA LEU A 87 -6.64 -11.94 -7.46
C LEU A 87 -6.17 -12.74 -6.23
N ARG A 88 -5.47 -12.10 -5.29
CA ARG A 88 -5.28 -12.63 -3.93
C ARG A 88 -6.52 -12.30 -3.10
N PRO A 89 -7.15 -13.25 -2.38
CA PRO A 89 -8.26 -12.92 -1.49
C PRO A 89 -7.77 -11.98 -0.37
N ALA A 90 -8.58 -10.96 -0.07
CA ALA A 90 -8.21 -9.89 0.85
C ALA A 90 -9.45 -9.26 1.53
N HIS A 91 -9.20 -8.37 2.49
CA HIS A 91 -10.20 -7.47 3.04
C HIS A 91 -9.62 -6.07 3.29
N ILE A 92 -10.50 -5.09 3.44
CA ILE A 92 -10.20 -3.74 3.94
C ILE A 92 -11.07 -3.42 5.16
N VAL A 93 -10.61 -2.50 6.01
CA VAL A 93 -11.27 -2.12 7.29
C VAL A 93 -11.59 -0.63 7.29
N GLY A 94 -12.71 -0.25 7.91
CA GLY A 94 -13.18 1.13 7.97
C GLY A 94 -14.20 1.50 6.88
N TYR A 95 -14.72 0.50 6.17
CA TYR A 95 -15.64 0.69 5.04
C TYR A 95 -16.85 -0.26 5.11
N GLU A 96 -17.95 0.13 4.47
CA GLU A 96 -19.12 -0.71 4.21
C GLU A 96 -19.58 -0.58 2.75
N CYS A 97 -20.36 -1.54 2.25
CA CYS A 97 -20.97 -1.49 0.92
C CYS A 97 -22.48 -1.24 1.03
N LYS A 98 -22.99 -0.29 0.24
CA LYS A 98 -24.44 -0.08 -0.02
C LYS A 98 -24.74 -0.31 -1.50
N MET A 99 -26.00 -0.10 -1.91
CA MET A 99 -26.41 -0.30 -3.31
C MET A 99 -26.75 1.02 -4.02
N TRP A 100 -25.96 1.37 -5.03
CA TRP A 100 -26.28 2.38 -6.05
C TRP A 100 -27.02 1.68 -7.19
N GLY A 101 -28.34 1.58 -7.07
CA GLY A 101 -29.20 0.82 -7.98
C GLY A 101 -28.88 -0.68 -7.98
N GLN A 102 -28.03 -1.13 -8.91
CA GLN A 102 -27.57 -2.52 -9.01
C GLN A 102 -26.07 -2.71 -8.74
N TYR A 103 -25.34 -1.63 -8.48
CA TYR A 103 -23.89 -1.63 -8.26
C TYR A 103 -23.58 -1.41 -6.76
N PRO A 104 -22.55 -2.08 -6.21
CA PRO A 104 -22.14 -1.85 -4.84
C PRO A 104 -21.37 -0.54 -4.73
N ALA A 105 -21.69 0.26 -3.70
CA ALA A 105 -21.09 1.56 -3.41
C ALA A 105 -20.34 1.49 -2.07
N LEU A 106 -19.01 1.62 -2.11
CA LEU A 106 -18.16 1.63 -0.92
C LEU A 106 -18.21 3.00 -0.21
N LEU A 107 -18.51 2.99 1.09
CA LEU A 107 -18.62 4.15 1.97
C LEU A 107 -17.77 4.02 3.22
N ASP A 108 -17.43 5.14 3.87
CA ASP A 108 -16.76 5.16 5.17
C ASP A 108 -17.67 4.59 6.28
N SER A 109 -17.20 3.57 6.98
CA SER A 109 -17.90 2.92 8.10
C SER A 109 -16.89 2.40 9.13
N PRO A 110 -16.54 3.23 10.14
CA PRO A 110 -15.47 2.91 11.09
C PRO A 110 -15.70 1.61 11.87
N GLY A 111 -14.79 0.65 11.71
CA GLY A 111 -14.86 -0.67 12.33
C GLY A 111 -15.53 -1.76 11.47
N SER A 112 -16.21 -1.39 10.39
CA SER A 112 -16.75 -2.33 9.40
C SER A 112 -15.65 -2.89 8.50
N VAL A 113 -15.93 -4.03 7.86
CA VAL A 113 -14.98 -4.78 7.03
C VAL A 113 -15.63 -5.16 5.70
N VAL A 114 -14.90 -5.01 4.60
CA VAL A 114 -15.33 -5.45 3.27
C VAL A 114 -14.37 -6.52 2.77
N GLU A 115 -14.90 -7.69 2.43
CA GLU A 115 -14.16 -8.77 1.75
C GLU A 115 -14.08 -8.53 0.25
N GLY A 116 -13.01 -9.01 -0.39
CA GLY A 116 -12.80 -8.86 -1.81
C GLY A 116 -11.55 -9.57 -2.32
N GLY A 117 -11.03 -9.10 -3.45
CA GLY A 117 -9.84 -9.64 -4.08
C GLY A 117 -8.90 -8.50 -4.49
N ALA A 118 -7.61 -8.70 -4.27
CA ALA A 118 -6.59 -7.72 -4.59
C ALA A 118 -5.75 -8.15 -5.81
N TYR A 119 -5.49 -7.20 -6.69
CA TYR A 119 -4.72 -7.35 -7.93
C TYR A 119 -3.65 -6.25 -8.01
N HIS A 120 -2.54 -6.50 -8.70
CA HIS A 120 -1.44 -5.54 -8.80
C HIS A 120 -1.40 -4.95 -10.23
N VAL A 121 -1.87 -3.71 -10.35
CA VAL A 121 -1.95 -2.93 -11.60
C VAL A 121 -0.55 -2.41 -11.93
N ARG A 122 0.01 -2.84 -13.08
CA ARG A 122 1.45 -2.66 -13.40
C ARG A 122 1.76 -1.48 -14.30
N THR A 123 0.81 -1.04 -15.14
CA THR A 123 1.03 0.06 -16.09
C THR A 123 0.05 1.19 -15.84
N THR A 124 0.43 2.43 -16.19
CA THR A 124 -0.49 3.57 -16.08
C THR A 124 -1.68 3.39 -17.00
N GLN A 125 -1.50 2.80 -18.18
CA GLN A 125 -2.59 2.49 -19.10
C GLN A 125 -3.66 1.58 -18.47
N ASP A 126 -3.25 0.61 -17.65
CA ASP A 126 -4.18 -0.27 -16.94
C ASP A 126 -4.94 0.49 -15.83
N ALA A 127 -4.25 1.37 -15.11
CA ALA A 127 -4.89 2.25 -14.13
C ALA A 127 -5.87 3.23 -14.79
N GLU A 128 -5.49 3.82 -15.92
CA GLU A 128 -6.32 4.71 -16.75
C GLU A 128 -7.56 3.99 -17.27
N ARG A 129 -7.45 2.74 -17.74
CA ARG A 129 -8.59 1.88 -18.13
C ARG A 129 -9.57 1.66 -16.97
N LEU A 130 -9.06 1.35 -15.77
CA LEU A 130 -9.92 1.19 -14.57
C LEU A 130 -10.61 2.50 -14.17
N ALA A 131 -9.87 3.61 -14.12
CA ALA A 131 -10.45 4.92 -13.79
C ALA A 131 -11.50 5.38 -14.82
N ALA A 132 -11.33 5.05 -16.10
CA ALA A 132 -12.33 5.29 -17.14
C ALA A 132 -13.57 4.40 -16.99
N TYR A 133 -13.41 3.15 -16.55
CA TYR A 133 -14.52 2.22 -16.31
C TYR A 133 -15.44 2.68 -15.17
N GLU A 134 -14.91 3.30 -14.12
CA GLU A 134 -15.68 3.75 -12.95
C GLU A 134 -16.54 5.02 -13.21
N THR A 135 -16.44 5.62 -14.41
CA THR A 135 -17.32 6.70 -14.92
C THR A 135 -17.42 7.99 -14.09
N GLY A 136 -16.55 8.17 -13.08
CA GLY A 136 -16.60 9.31 -12.17
C GLY A 136 -17.67 9.24 -11.09
N ASN A 137 -18.37 8.10 -10.94
CA ASN A 137 -19.23 7.83 -9.77
C ASN A 137 -18.45 7.19 -8.62
N TYR A 138 -17.20 6.77 -8.89
CA TYR A 138 -16.24 6.30 -7.91
C TYR A 138 -14.88 6.93 -8.18
N ARG A 139 -14.09 7.11 -7.12
CA ARG A 139 -12.70 7.60 -7.16
C ARG A 139 -11.75 6.56 -6.59
N ALA A 140 -10.49 6.58 -7.00
CA ALA A 140 -9.45 5.85 -6.27
C ALA A 140 -9.23 6.52 -4.90
N GLU A 141 -9.18 5.71 -3.84
CA GLU A 141 -8.98 6.12 -2.44
C GLU A 141 -7.92 5.20 -1.80
N ASP A 142 -7.06 5.76 -0.96
CA ASP A 142 -6.01 4.99 -0.25
C ASP A 142 -6.61 3.99 0.76
N CYS A 143 -6.06 2.78 0.80
CA CYS A 143 -6.49 1.72 1.71
C CYS A 143 -5.33 0.80 2.14
N LEU A 144 -5.51 0.18 3.31
CA LEU A 144 -4.65 -0.92 3.78
C LEU A 144 -5.30 -2.25 3.38
N ILE A 145 -4.73 -2.90 2.38
CA ILE A 145 -5.17 -4.19 1.83
C ILE A 145 -4.63 -5.30 2.72
N ARG A 146 -5.49 -6.15 3.28
CA ARG A 146 -5.09 -7.25 4.16
C ARG A 146 -5.40 -8.60 3.53
N TYR A 147 -4.35 -9.33 3.16
CA TYR A 147 -4.48 -10.59 2.44
C TYR A 147 -4.89 -11.75 3.35
N THR A 148 -5.72 -12.65 2.84
CA THR A 148 -6.23 -13.82 3.59
C THR A 148 -5.73 -15.14 3.02
N ASP A 149 -4.74 -15.11 2.13
CA ASP A 149 -4.13 -16.30 1.51
C ASP A 149 -2.89 -16.87 2.23
N GLY A 150 -2.50 -16.27 3.36
CA GLY A 150 -1.39 -16.73 4.20
C GLY A 150 0.00 -16.56 3.57
N LYS A 151 0.15 -15.69 2.57
CA LYS A 151 1.43 -15.40 1.89
C LYS A 151 1.92 -14.00 2.20
N GLU A 152 3.23 -13.78 2.04
CA GLU A 152 3.82 -12.44 2.12
C GLU A 152 3.77 -11.70 0.78
N PRO A 153 3.59 -10.36 0.77
CA PRO A 153 3.26 -9.53 1.94
C PRO A 153 1.84 -9.86 2.46
N SER A 154 1.70 -9.88 3.79
CA SER A 154 0.44 -10.13 4.49
C SER A 154 -0.51 -8.93 4.50
N GLU A 155 0.04 -7.71 4.40
CA GLU A 155 -0.70 -6.48 4.08
C GLU A 155 0.09 -5.57 3.14
N ASP A 156 -0.61 -4.81 2.28
CA ASP A 156 -0.06 -3.83 1.34
C ASP A 156 -0.81 -2.50 1.49
N LEU A 157 -0.12 -1.37 1.25
CA LEU A 157 -0.79 -0.10 0.95
C LEU A 157 -1.14 -0.06 -0.54
N GLY A 158 -2.36 0.35 -0.84
CA GLY A 158 -2.88 0.36 -2.21
C GLY A 158 -4.21 1.09 -2.30
N TYR A 159 -4.93 0.90 -3.41
CA TYR A 159 -6.09 1.72 -3.76
C TYR A 159 -7.38 0.90 -3.81
N THR A 160 -8.52 1.54 -3.54
CA THR A 160 -9.85 0.97 -3.81
C THR A 160 -10.77 2.02 -4.43
N PHE A 161 -11.85 1.60 -5.07
CA PHE A 161 -12.82 2.49 -5.70
C PHE A 161 -13.93 2.89 -4.72
N LYS A 162 -13.82 4.06 -4.13
CA LYS A 162 -14.80 4.61 -3.19
C LYS A 162 -15.87 5.41 -3.92
N PHE A 163 -17.13 5.28 -3.50
CA PHE A 163 -18.23 6.01 -4.14
C PHE A 163 -18.10 7.52 -3.91
N ASP A 164 -18.28 8.29 -4.99
CA ASP A 164 -18.10 9.75 -5.05
C ASP A 164 -19.38 10.48 -5.52
N GLY A 165 -20.44 9.72 -5.82
CA GLY A 165 -21.76 10.25 -6.17
C GLY A 165 -22.60 10.70 -4.95
N ASP A 166 -23.87 11.03 -5.19
CA ASP A 166 -24.79 11.51 -4.14
C ASP A 166 -25.21 10.36 -3.18
N PRO A 167 -24.92 10.44 -1.87
CA PRO A 167 -25.32 9.40 -0.91
C PRO A 167 -26.84 9.19 -0.80
N ARG A 168 -27.65 10.12 -1.31
CA ARG A 168 -29.12 10.01 -1.35
C ARG A 168 -29.63 9.08 -2.45
N GLU A 169 -28.79 8.71 -3.42
CA GLU A 169 -29.08 7.69 -4.44
C GLU A 169 -28.77 6.26 -3.96
N LEU A 170 -28.22 6.13 -2.75
CA LEU A 170 -27.85 4.84 -2.17
C LEU A 170 -29.01 4.22 -1.39
N SER A 171 -29.06 2.90 -1.41
CA SER A 171 -30.06 2.08 -0.74
C SER A 171 -29.40 0.97 0.07
N GLU A 172 -30.05 0.57 1.16
CA GLU A 172 -29.60 -0.56 1.98
C GLU A 172 -29.78 -1.88 1.23
N GLY A 173 -28.73 -2.71 1.19
CA GLY A 173 -28.74 -4.00 0.52
C GLY A 173 -27.34 -4.57 0.34
N GLU A 174 -27.27 -5.87 0.05
CA GLU A 174 -26.01 -6.60 -0.18
C GLU A 174 -25.84 -6.96 -1.66
N PHE A 175 -24.61 -6.89 -2.17
CA PHE A 175 -24.27 -7.31 -3.53
C PHE A 175 -23.83 -8.77 -3.57
N ASP A 176 -24.64 -9.64 -4.19
CA ASP A 176 -24.24 -11.01 -4.53
C ASP A 176 -23.72 -11.09 -5.99
N LEU A 177 -22.41 -11.29 -6.14
CA LEU A 177 -21.73 -11.43 -7.43
C LEU A 177 -22.30 -12.59 -8.28
N LYS A 178 -22.69 -13.70 -7.66
CA LYS A 178 -23.23 -14.89 -8.35
C LYS A 178 -24.63 -14.62 -8.89
N VAL A 179 -25.46 -13.87 -8.17
CA VAL A 179 -26.75 -13.38 -8.66
C VAL A 179 -26.55 -12.38 -9.80
N TRP A 180 -25.59 -11.46 -9.68
CA TRP A 180 -25.25 -10.52 -10.74
C TRP A 180 -24.75 -11.23 -12.01
N LEU A 181 -23.76 -12.13 -11.90
CA LEU A 181 -23.24 -12.93 -13.01
C LEU A 181 -24.35 -13.75 -13.70
N ARG A 182 -25.28 -14.33 -12.94
CA ARG A 182 -26.45 -15.04 -13.50
C ARG A 182 -27.41 -14.11 -14.25
N ARG A 183 -27.64 -12.87 -13.77
CA ARG A 183 -28.44 -11.86 -14.48
C ARG A 183 -27.77 -11.40 -15.78
N MET A 184 -26.45 -11.29 -15.79
CA MET A 184 -25.65 -10.95 -16.98
C MET A 184 -25.45 -12.12 -17.96
N GLY A 185 -26.09 -13.28 -17.75
CA GLY A 185 -25.92 -14.48 -18.58
C GLY A 185 -24.57 -15.19 -18.43
N ARG A 186 -23.71 -14.75 -17.51
CA ARG A 186 -22.33 -15.24 -17.30
C ARG A 186 -22.31 -16.49 -16.40
N HIS A 187 -23.16 -17.46 -16.75
CA HIS A 187 -23.44 -18.68 -15.95
C HIS A 187 -22.19 -19.52 -15.63
N ALA A 188 -21.21 -19.58 -16.55
CA ALA A 188 -19.96 -20.31 -16.33
C ALA A 188 -19.14 -19.73 -15.16
N ALA A 189 -19.03 -18.41 -15.06
CA ALA A 189 -18.36 -17.73 -13.93
C ALA A 189 -19.15 -17.93 -12.62
N ALA A 190 -20.48 -17.87 -12.68
CA ALA A 190 -21.32 -18.16 -11.51
C ALA A 190 -21.17 -19.60 -10.97
N HIS A 191 -20.88 -20.58 -11.83
CA HIS A 191 -20.56 -21.95 -11.42
C HIS A 191 -19.11 -22.12 -10.95
N LYS A 192 -18.12 -21.46 -11.57
CA LYS A 192 -16.74 -21.38 -11.02
C LYS A 192 -16.77 -20.92 -9.55
N LEU A 193 -17.58 -19.88 -9.26
CA LEU A 193 -17.71 -19.31 -7.92
C LEU A 193 -18.46 -20.20 -6.92
N GLU A 194 -19.41 -21.02 -7.37
CA GLU A 194 -20.02 -22.07 -6.52
C GLU A 194 -19.00 -23.15 -6.14
N ALA A 195 -18.21 -23.63 -7.10
CA ALA A 195 -17.17 -24.63 -6.84
C ALA A 195 -16.11 -24.11 -5.86
N ALA A 196 -15.62 -22.88 -6.08
CA ALA A 196 -14.61 -22.25 -5.22
C ALA A 196 -15.08 -21.96 -3.78
N LYS A 197 -16.39 -21.93 -3.52
CA LYS A 197 -16.97 -21.87 -2.15
C LYS A 197 -17.18 -23.24 -1.51
N CYS A 198 -17.02 -24.34 -2.25
CA CYS A 198 -17.19 -25.71 -1.76
C CYS A 198 -15.86 -26.39 -1.38
N GLU A 199 -14.72 -25.75 -1.69
CA GLU A 199 -13.36 -26.23 -1.47
C GLU A 199 -12.67 -25.52 -0.27
N LYS A 200 -13.47 -24.98 0.66
CA LYS A 200 -13.04 -24.31 1.90
C LYS A 200 -13.72 -24.91 3.12
#